data_AF-A0A381ZYR2-F1
#
_entry.id   AF-A0A381ZYR2-F1
#
_cell.length_a   1.000
_cell.length_b   1.000
_cell.length_c   1.000
_cell.angle_alpha   90.00
_cell.angle_beta   90.00
_cell.angle_gamma   90.00
#
_symmetry.space_group_name_H-M   'P 1'
#
loop_
_entity.id
_entity.type
_entity.pdbx_description
1 polymer ?
#
loop_
_entity_poly.entity_id
_entity_poly.type
_entity_poly.pdbx_seq_one_letter_code
_entity_poly.pdbx_strand_id
1 'polypeptide(L)'
;MRPVYLFFFIVSITATNPFNNSAFDNNESDWHEMFDGKTLDGWEMKIRGRKLGENFKNTFRVNDGAIAVSYDEYENFDQRYGHLFYTKKAFKNYHLKLDYRFVG
;
A
#
# COMPACT_ATOMS: atom_id res chain seq x y z
N MET A 1 -24.96 70.13 -28.31
CA MET A 1 -25.52 68.89 -28.89
C MET A 1 -24.40 67.92 -29.19
N ARG A 2 -24.31 66.83 -28.41
CA ARG A 2 -23.72 65.50 -28.72
C ARG A 2 -23.92 64.62 -27.47
N PRO A 3 -24.29 63.33 -27.61
CA PRO A 3 -25.19 62.67 -26.66
C PRO A 3 -24.43 61.93 -25.54
N VAL A 4 -25.00 61.95 -24.34
CA VAL A 4 -24.64 61.07 -23.21
C VAL A 4 -25.20 59.69 -23.50
N TYR A 5 -24.35 58.68 -23.67
CA TYR A 5 -24.78 57.28 -23.78
C TYR A 5 -24.44 56.54 -22.48
N LEU A 6 -25.49 56.25 -21.73
CA LEU A 6 -25.51 55.37 -20.57
C LEU A 6 -25.46 53.92 -21.06
N PHE A 7 -24.29 53.30 -21.05
CA PHE A 7 -24.14 51.87 -21.34
C PHE A 7 -24.53 51.06 -20.10
N PHE A 8 -25.79 50.63 -20.03
CA PHE A 8 -26.17 49.43 -19.28
C PHE A 8 -25.81 48.23 -20.14
N PHE A 9 -24.77 47.48 -19.78
CA PHE A 9 -24.55 46.14 -20.31
C PHE A 9 -24.54 45.13 -19.16
N ILE A 10 -25.39 44.13 -19.33
CA ILE A 10 -25.89 43.19 -18.34
C ILE A 10 -24.81 42.13 -18.14
N VAL A 11 -24.34 41.96 -16.90
CA VAL A 11 -23.48 40.83 -16.52
C VAL A 11 -24.37 39.59 -16.39
N SER A 12 -24.48 38.81 -17.46
CA SER A 12 -25.09 37.48 -17.40
C SER A 12 -24.09 36.51 -16.75
N ILE A 13 -24.25 36.30 -15.45
CA ILE A 13 -23.62 35.18 -14.73
C ILE A 13 -24.34 33.91 -15.18
N THR A 14 -23.80 33.19 -16.15
CA THR A 14 -24.15 31.78 -16.33
C THR A 14 -23.30 30.97 -15.36
N ALA A 15 -23.82 30.79 -14.14
CA ALA A 15 -23.30 29.79 -13.22
C ALA A 15 -23.60 28.40 -13.81
N THR A 16 -22.70 27.89 -14.66
CA THR A 16 -22.68 26.45 -14.93
C THR A 16 -22.13 25.81 -13.67
N ASN A 17 -23.01 25.36 -12.78
CA ASN A 17 -22.63 24.38 -11.76
C ASN A 17 -22.13 23.14 -12.52
N PRO A 18 -20.83 22.78 -12.47
CA PRO A 18 -20.49 21.41 -12.80
C PRO A 18 -21.24 20.56 -11.76
N PHE A 19 -22.22 19.81 -12.24
CA PHE A 19 -22.81 18.72 -11.47
C PHE A 19 -21.64 17.79 -11.16
N ASN A 20 -21.09 17.92 -9.94
CA ASN A 20 -20.06 17.03 -9.42
C ASN A 20 -20.68 15.64 -9.34
N ASN A 21 -20.59 14.90 -10.45
CA ASN A 21 -20.68 13.45 -10.44
C ASN A 21 -19.39 12.91 -9.84
N SER A 22 -19.15 13.22 -8.57
CA SER A 22 -18.37 12.34 -7.72
C SER A 22 -19.32 11.23 -7.30
N ALA A 23 -19.63 10.34 -8.24
CA ALA A 23 -19.98 8.98 -7.87
C ALA A 23 -18.72 8.44 -7.19
N PHE A 24 -18.63 8.66 -5.88
CA PHE A 24 -17.81 7.82 -5.03
C PHE A 24 -18.37 6.43 -5.24
N ASP A 25 -17.69 5.68 -6.10
CA ASP A 25 -17.88 4.27 -6.26
C ASP A 25 -17.42 3.67 -4.91
N ASN A 26 -18.34 3.64 -3.95
CA ASN A 26 -18.19 2.99 -2.65
C ASN A 26 -18.25 1.47 -2.86
N ASN A 27 -17.48 0.97 -3.81
CA ASN A 27 -16.97 -0.39 -3.75
C ASN A 27 -15.82 -0.34 -2.75
N GLU A 28 -16.14 -0.16 -1.46
CA GLU A 28 -15.23 -0.56 -0.39
C GLU A 28 -14.95 -2.03 -0.65
N SER A 29 -13.82 -2.32 -1.29
CA SER A 29 -13.49 -3.69 -1.62
C SER A 29 -13.29 -4.41 -0.29
N ASP A 30 -13.91 -5.58 -0.11
CA ASP A 30 -13.75 -6.45 1.07
C ASP A 30 -12.28 -6.91 1.30
N TRP A 31 -11.33 -6.42 0.52
CA TRP A 31 -9.90 -6.70 0.67
C TRP A 31 -9.30 -5.92 1.84
N HIS A 32 -8.74 -6.67 2.79
CA HIS A 32 -7.95 -6.15 3.89
C HIS A 32 -6.48 -6.04 3.47
N GLU A 33 -5.94 -4.81 3.42
CA GLU A 33 -4.53 -4.59 3.11
C GLU A 33 -3.64 -5.04 4.28
N MET A 34 -2.71 -5.97 4.01
CA MET A 34 -1.84 -6.57 5.03
C MET A 34 -0.44 -5.94 5.10
N PHE A 35 -0.04 -5.19 4.08
CA PHE A 35 1.28 -4.59 3.97
C PHE A 35 1.15 -3.17 3.43
N ASP A 36 1.73 -2.21 4.14
CA ASP A 36 1.64 -0.77 3.86
C ASP A 36 2.67 -0.28 2.81
N GLY A 37 3.47 -1.19 2.27
CA GLY A 37 4.57 -0.88 1.34
C GLY A 37 5.81 -0.26 2.02
N LYS A 38 5.83 -0.10 3.33
CA LYS A 38 6.83 0.73 4.03
C LYS A 38 7.48 0.04 5.21
N THR A 39 6.69 -0.71 5.98
CA THR A 39 7.11 -1.29 7.25
C THR A 39 6.72 -2.76 7.35
N LEU A 40 7.39 -3.48 8.24
CA LEU A 40 6.99 -4.85 8.60
C LEU A 40 6.04 -4.85 9.81
N ASP A 41 5.28 -3.77 10.01
CA ASP A 41 4.38 -3.64 11.17
C ASP A 41 3.24 -4.66 11.10
N GLY A 42 3.21 -5.55 12.09
CA GLY A 42 2.28 -6.68 12.11
C GLY A 42 2.82 -7.94 11.45
N TRP A 43 4.09 -7.93 11.04
CA TRP A 43 4.80 -9.11 10.56
C TRP A 43 5.84 -9.54 11.58
N GLU A 44 5.84 -10.83 11.90
CA GLU A 44 6.78 -11.44 12.83
C GLU A 44 7.58 -12.53 12.13
N MET A 45 8.88 -12.55 12.37
CA MET A 45 9.81 -13.43 11.66
C MET A 45 10.30 -14.56 12.53
N LYS A 46 10.43 -15.74 11.94
CA LYS A 46 11.04 -16.90 12.56
C LYS A 46 12.06 -17.52 11.64
N ILE A 47 13.33 -17.37 12.00
CA ILE A 47 14.44 -18.07 11.35
C ILE A 47 14.81 -19.30 12.19
N ARG A 48 15.03 -20.44 11.53
CA ARG A 48 15.47 -21.66 12.22
C ARG A 48 16.78 -21.40 12.99
N GLY A 49 16.79 -21.76 14.27
CA GLY A 49 17.94 -21.57 15.17
C GLY A 49 18.09 -20.17 15.77
N ARG A 50 17.18 -19.23 15.46
CA ARG A 50 17.14 -17.87 16.04
C ARG A 50 15.87 -17.67 16.87
N LYS A 51 15.81 -16.62 17.70
CA LYS A 51 14.61 -16.32 18.49
C LYS A 51 13.47 -15.86 17.56
N LEU A 52 12.22 -16.00 18.02
CA LEU A 52 11.08 -15.39 17.33
C LEU A 52 11.26 -13.85 17.34
N GLY A 53 10.93 -13.20 16.23
CA GLY A 53 11.10 -11.75 16.03
C GLY A 53 12.54 -11.32 15.70
N GLU A 54 13.52 -12.23 15.77
CA GLU A 54 14.92 -11.89 15.49
C GLU A 54 15.20 -11.92 13.97
N ASN A 55 15.39 -10.73 13.37
CA ASN A 55 15.80 -10.59 11.96
C ASN A 55 17.28 -10.87 11.75
N PHE A 56 17.68 -12.12 11.93
CA PHE A 56 19.07 -12.49 11.73
C PHE A 56 19.53 -12.16 10.31
N LYS A 57 20.69 -11.50 10.21
CA LYS A 57 21.34 -11.16 8.92
C LYS A 57 20.42 -10.41 7.96
N ASN A 58 19.52 -9.59 8.50
CA ASN A 58 18.61 -8.75 7.73
C ASN A 58 17.82 -9.51 6.65
N THR A 59 17.42 -10.74 6.96
CA THR A 59 16.77 -11.66 6.01
C THR A 59 15.49 -11.08 5.41
N PHE A 60 14.69 -10.42 6.25
CA PHE A 60 13.44 -9.78 5.85
C PHE A 60 13.62 -8.27 5.85
N ARG A 61 13.38 -7.62 4.71
CA ARG A 61 13.52 -6.16 4.58
C ARG A 61 12.44 -5.60 3.68
N VAL A 62 12.10 -4.34 3.87
CA VAL A 62 11.27 -3.61 2.90
C VAL A 62 12.22 -2.95 1.89
N ASN A 63 12.00 -3.21 0.61
CA ASN A 63 12.75 -2.58 -0.48
C ASN A 63 11.78 -2.24 -1.62
N ASP A 64 11.83 -1.00 -2.11
CA ASP A 64 11.01 -0.50 -3.21
C ASP A 64 9.51 -0.85 -3.11
N GLY A 65 8.93 -0.73 -1.91
CA GLY A 65 7.50 -1.02 -1.74
C GLY A 65 7.16 -2.51 -1.63
N ALA A 66 8.15 -3.39 -1.53
CA ALA A 66 7.97 -4.83 -1.44
C ALA A 66 8.67 -5.42 -0.21
N ILE A 67 8.11 -6.50 0.34
CA ILE A 67 8.82 -7.34 1.31
C ILE A 67 9.82 -8.20 0.53
N ALA A 68 11.11 -7.90 0.70
CA ALA A 68 12.21 -8.67 0.15
C ALA A 68 12.70 -9.69 1.18
N VAL A 69 12.85 -10.94 0.74
CA VAL A 69 13.45 -12.03 1.51
C VAL A 69 14.77 -12.41 0.86
N SER A 70 15.87 -12.29 1.59
CA SER A 70 17.21 -12.45 1.04
C SER A 70 18.15 -13.16 2.02
N TYR A 71 19.03 -13.99 1.48
CA TYR A 71 20.09 -14.69 2.23
C TYR A 71 21.49 -14.21 1.81
N ASP A 72 21.58 -13.03 1.20
CA ASP A 72 22.82 -12.40 0.70
C ASP A 72 23.87 -12.16 1.80
N GLU A 73 23.46 -11.97 3.06
CA GLU A 73 24.39 -11.78 4.18
C GLU A 73 24.84 -13.09 4.87
N TYR A 74 24.47 -14.24 4.30
CA TYR A 74 24.83 -15.57 4.82
C TYR A 74 26.02 -16.15 4.06
N GLU A 75 26.99 -16.70 4.78
CA GLU A 75 28.09 -17.45 4.17
C GLU A 75 27.60 -18.79 3.60
N ASN A 76 26.74 -19.50 4.35
CA ASN A 76 26.08 -20.73 3.95
C ASN A 76 24.61 -20.69 4.41
N PHE A 77 23.74 -21.38 3.69
CA PHE A 77 22.32 -21.40 4.03
C PHE A 77 22.06 -22.09 5.39
N ASP A 78 22.82 -23.12 5.76
CA ASP A 78 22.74 -23.81 7.06
C ASP A 78 21.32 -24.13 7.55
N GLN A 79 20.43 -24.49 6.61
CA GLN A 79 19.02 -24.77 6.87
C GLN A 79 18.31 -23.63 7.62
N ARG A 80 18.70 -22.37 7.36
CA ARG A 80 18.16 -21.16 7.99
C ARG A 80 16.81 -20.77 7.39
N TYR A 81 15.89 -21.73 7.34
CA TYR A 81 14.53 -21.49 6.85
C TYR A 81 13.87 -20.33 7.60
N GLY A 82 13.52 -19.28 6.87
CA GLY A 82 12.83 -18.10 7.34
C GLY A 82 11.34 -18.22 7.07
N HIS A 83 10.54 -17.89 8.08
CA HIS A 83 9.10 -17.76 7.97
C HIS A 83 8.71 -16.35 8.40
N LEU A 84 7.76 -15.75 7.67
CA LEU A 84 7.19 -14.45 8.00
C LEU A 84 5.70 -14.62 8.24
N PHE A 85 5.23 -14.18 9.40
CA PHE A 85 3.85 -14.35 9.86
C PHE A 85 3.17 -13.01 9.99
N TYR A 86 1.96 -12.86 9.45
CA TYR A 86 1.12 -11.71 9.80
C TYR A 86 0.40 -11.99 11.13
N THR A 87 0.65 -11.18 12.16
CA THR A 87 0.24 -11.45 13.55
C THR A 87 -0.87 -10.55 14.06
N LYS A 88 -1.27 -9.50 13.32
CA LYS A 88 -2.37 -8.61 13.74
C LYS A 88 -3.72 -9.32 13.79
N LYS A 89 -3.92 -10.37 13.00
CA LYS A 89 -5.19 -11.11 12.92
C LYS A 89 -4.97 -12.55 12.44
N ALA A 90 -5.64 -13.48 13.10
CA ALA A 90 -5.74 -14.87 12.63
C ALA A 90 -6.90 -15.01 11.62
N PHE A 91 -6.66 -15.76 10.55
CA PHE A 91 -7.66 -16.04 9.52
C PHE A 91 -7.94 -17.55 9.46
N LYS A 92 -9.18 -17.91 9.09
CA LYS A 92 -9.59 -19.31 8.92
C LYS A 92 -9.99 -19.60 7.47
N ASN A 93 -10.98 -18.84 6.96
CA ASN A 93 -11.43 -18.87 5.58
C ASN A 93 -11.09 -17.52 4.95
N TYR A 94 -10.21 -17.50 3.94
CA TYR A 94 -9.77 -16.28 3.31
C TYR A 94 -9.37 -16.52 1.86
N HIS A 95 -9.45 -15.46 1.06
CA HIS A 95 -8.75 -15.36 -0.21
C HIS A 95 -7.53 -14.47 0.00
N LEU A 96 -6.36 -14.94 -0.42
CA LEU A 96 -5.12 -14.17 -0.35
C LEU A 96 -4.70 -13.81 -1.77
N LYS A 97 -4.39 -12.53 -1.99
CA LYS A 97 -3.84 -12.02 -3.23
C LYS A 97 -2.49 -11.37 -2.92
N LEU A 98 -1.47 -11.69 -3.72
CA LEU A 98 -0.17 -11.05 -3.67
C LEU A 98 0.50 -11.10 -5.04
N ASP A 99 1.31 -10.10 -5.33
CA ASP A 99 2.26 -10.12 -6.44
C ASP A 99 3.63 -10.56 -5.90
N TYR A 100 4.34 -11.42 -6.64
CA TYR A 100 5.64 -11.92 -6.23
C TYR A 100 6.62 -12.03 -7.41
N ARG A 101 7.91 -12.01 -7.08
CA ARG A 101 9.01 -12.21 -8.04
C ARG A 101 10.18 -12.93 -7.36
N PHE A 102 10.77 -13.89 -8.06
CA PHE A 102 12.07 -14.50 -7.70
C PHE A 102 13.19 -13.86 -8.52
N VAL A 103 14.34 -13.61 -7.91
CA VAL A 103 15.45 -12.86 -8.54
C VAL A 103 16.69 -13.69 -8.90
N GLY A 104 16.82 -14.92 -8.39
CA GLY A 104 17.84 -15.89 -8.85
C GLY A 104 19.25 -15.63 -8.36
#